data_AF-A0A660U156-F1
#
_entry.id   AF-A0A660U156-F1
#
_cell.length_a   1.000
_cell.length_b   1.000
_cell.length_c   1.000
_cell.angle_alpha   90.00
_cell.angle_beta   90.00
_cell.angle_gamma   90.00
#
_symmetry.space_group_name_H-M   'P 1'
#
loop_
_entity.id
_entity.type
_entity.pdbx_description
1 polymer ?
#
loop_
_entity_poly.entity_id
_entity_poly.type
_entity_poly.pdbx_seq_one_letter_code
_entity_poly.pdbx_strand_id
1 'polypeptide(L)'
;TDENFAVTTANKGQVSPAYQGAVEIGPWIGWNLGTLSGWLFGSILPASLSAAMVGSLYALFMALLLPDLKKGMPWILTAASAAGVNTLLELFSPLGSGWSFVIAMMSGTILGMFLIPATVGTASDEVEA
;
A
#
# COMPACT_ATOMS: atom_id res chain seq x y z
N THR A 1 -6.19 1.16 10.79
CA THR A 1 -6.47 -0.01 9.92
C THR A 1 -7.91 0.05 9.44
N ASP A 2 -8.23 -0.52 8.27
CA ASP A 2 -9.57 -0.40 7.67
C ASP A 2 -10.66 -1.05 8.55
N GLU A 3 -10.30 -2.00 9.41
CA GLU A 3 -11.16 -2.57 10.44
C GLU A 3 -11.49 -1.54 11.54
N ASN A 4 -10.51 -0.75 11.96
CA ASN A 4 -10.74 0.33 12.93
C ASN A 4 -11.60 1.44 12.30
N PHE A 5 -11.35 1.78 11.03
CA PHE A 5 -12.19 2.71 10.29
C PHE A 5 -13.64 2.20 10.14
N ALA A 6 -13.84 0.93 9.81
CA ALA A 6 -15.17 0.31 9.73
C ALA A 6 -15.89 0.31 11.09
N VAL A 7 -15.18 -0.06 12.17
CA VAL A 7 -15.75 -0.07 13.53
C VAL A 7 -16.15 1.33 13.99
N THR A 8 -15.32 2.33 13.69
CA THR A 8 -15.56 3.72 14.11
C THR A 8 -16.65 4.40 13.30
N THR A 9 -16.75 4.10 12.00
CA THR A 9 -17.82 4.62 11.12
C THR A 9 -19.15 3.91 11.28
N ALA A 10 -19.16 2.63 11.69
CA ALA A 10 -20.38 1.90 12.05
C ALA A 10 -21.04 2.45 13.33
N ASN A 11 -20.31 3.22 14.13
CA ASN A 11 -20.82 3.83 15.34
C ASN A 11 -21.63 5.09 14.98
N LYS A 12 -22.96 5.03 15.15
CA LYS A 12 -23.90 6.09 14.71
C LYS A 12 -23.87 7.39 15.53
N GLY A 13 -22.96 7.50 16.50
CA GLY A 13 -22.83 8.64 17.42
C GLY A 13 -21.51 9.41 17.24
N GLN A 14 -21.33 10.49 18.00
CA GLN A 14 -20.05 11.20 18.04
C GLN A 14 -18.96 10.30 18.62
N VAL A 15 -17.92 10.05 17.83
CA VAL A 15 -16.74 9.26 18.23
C VAL A 15 -15.89 10.12 19.16
N SER A 16 -15.82 9.75 20.43
CA SER A 16 -14.93 10.45 21.39
C SER A 16 -13.46 10.08 21.14
N PRO A 17 -12.49 10.97 21.44
CA PRO A 17 -11.08 10.64 21.34
C PRO A 17 -10.67 9.42 22.17
N ALA A 18 -11.32 9.23 23.34
CA ALA A 18 -11.09 8.08 24.20
C ALA A 18 -11.56 6.76 23.56
N TYR A 19 -12.70 6.78 22.86
CA TYR A 19 -13.18 5.62 22.11
C TYR A 19 -12.24 5.30 20.95
N GLN A 20 -11.84 6.29 20.14
CA GLN A 20 -10.90 6.08 19.04
C GLN A 20 -9.57 5.48 19.53
N GLY A 21 -9.05 5.98 20.65
CA GLY A 21 -7.85 5.45 21.28
C GLY A 21 -8.01 4.00 21.71
N ALA A 22 -9.15 3.64 22.31
CA ALA A 22 -9.42 2.26 22.72
C ALA A 22 -9.44 1.29 21.54
N VAL A 23 -10.02 1.66 20.41
CA VAL A 23 -10.05 0.80 19.23
C VAL A 23 -8.67 0.69 18.56
N GLU A 24 -7.83 1.72 18.64
CA GLU A 24 -6.46 1.68 18.07
C GLU A 24 -5.45 0.89 18.93
N ILE A 25 -5.68 0.76 20.25
CA ILE A 25 -4.77 0.01 21.14
C ILE A 25 -4.61 -1.45 20.69
N GLY A 26 -5.68 -2.11 20.26
CA GLY A 26 -5.64 -3.50 19.81
C GLY A 26 -4.68 -3.72 18.63
N PRO A 27 -4.92 -3.04 17.48
CA PRO A 27 -4.00 -3.03 16.35
C PRO A 27 -2.58 -2.62 16.71
N TRP A 28 -2.40 -1.61 17.58
CA TRP A 28 -1.08 -1.18 18.02
C TRP A 28 -0.33 -2.28 18.77
N ILE A 29 -0.98 -2.95 19.73
CA ILE A 29 -0.38 -4.09 20.44
C ILE A 29 -0.10 -5.23 19.46
N GLY A 30 -1.05 -5.56 18.59
CA GLY A 30 -0.90 -6.61 17.58
C GLY A 30 0.31 -6.36 16.66
N TRP A 31 0.51 -5.13 16.21
CA TRP A 31 1.65 -4.73 15.40
C TRP A 31 2.98 -4.89 16.15
N ASN A 32 3.06 -4.41 17.39
CA ASN A 32 4.27 -4.51 18.21
C ASN A 32 4.61 -5.97 18.54
N LEU A 33 3.61 -6.78 18.93
CA LEU A 33 3.79 -8.21 19.22
C LEU A 33 4.14 -9.00 17.96
N GLY A 34 3.53 -8.67 16.82
CA GLY A 34 3.85 -9.25 15.52
C GLY A 34 5.29 -8.94 15.10
N THR A 35 5.73 -7.69 15.29
CA THR A 35 7.12 -7.27 15.03
C THR A 35 8.10 -7.99 15.94
N LEU A 36 7.80 -8.09 17.24
CA LEU A 36 8.63 -8.83 18.19
C LEU A 36 8.72 -10.31 17.82
N SER A 37 7.58 -10.92 17.49
CA SER A 37 7.52 -12.33 17.06
C SER A 37 8.31 -12.53 15.77
N GLY A 38 8.13 -11.66 14.78
CA GLY A 38 8.87 -11.69 13.51
C GLY A 38 10.38 -11.54 13.71
N TRP A 39 10.82 -10.69 14.65
CA TRP A 39 12.23 -10.56 15.00
C TRP A 39 12.78 -11.84 15.66
N LEU A 40 12.05 -12.41 16.62
CA LEU A 40 12.42 -13.65 17.30
C LEU A 40 12.56 -14.81 16.32
N PHE A 41 11.53 -15.06 15.50
CA PHE A 41 11.57 -16.13 14.51
C PHE A 41 12.54 -15.84 13.37
N GLY A 42 12.67 -14.58 12.97
CA GLY A 42 13.61 -14.13 11.94
C GLY A 42 15.07 -14.45 12.27
N SER A 43 15.44 -14.41 13.56
CA SER A 43 16.79 -14.76 14.01
C SER A 43 17.15 -16.25 13.86
N ILE A 44 16.14 -17.11 13.72
CA ILE A 44 16.29 -18.57 13.58
C ILE A 44 16.30 -18.98 12.09
N LEU A 45 15.85 -18.10 11.19
CA LEU A 45 15.74 -18.42 9.76
C LEU A 45 17.12 -18.45 9.07
N PRO A 46 17.38 -19.45 8.20
CA PRO A 46 18.56 -19.46 7.34
C PRO A 46 18.61 -18.24 6.41
N ALA A 47 19.82 -17.77 6.08
CA ALA A 47 20.03 -16.60 5.24
C ALA A 47 19.33 -16.69 3.86
N SER A 48 19.24 -17.88 3.29
CA SER A 48 18.53 -18.12 2.02
C SER A 48 17.04 -17.83 2.11
N LEU A 49 16.40 -18.21 3.22
CA LEU A 49 14.98 -17.99 3.43
C LEU A 49 14.69 -16.53 3.79
N SER A 50 15.56 -15.88 4.56
CA SER A 50 15.48 -14.45 4.84
C SER A 50 15.58 -13.61 3.55
N ALA A 51 16.50 -13.94 2.64
CA ALA A 51 16.60 -13.29 1.34
C ALA A 51 15.33 -13.50 0.49
N ALA A 52 14.73 -14.69 0.55
CA ALA A 52 13.48 -14.99 -0.16
C ALA A 52 12.29 -14.18 0.38
N MET A 53 12.27 -13.78 1.65
CA MET A 53 11.21 -12.94 2.22
C MET A 53 11.21 -11.52 1.62
N VAL A 54 12.38 -10.94 1.40
CA VAL A 54 12.47 -9.62 0.74
C VAL A 54 12.00 -9.73 -0.72
N GLY A 55 12.41 -10.80 -1.42
CA GLY A 55 11.95 -11.07 -2.78
C GLY A 55 10.44 -11.30 -2.88
N SER A 56 9.84 -12.02 -1.92
CA SER A 56 8.41 -12.30 -1.91
C SER A 56 7.58 -11.03 -1.66
N LEU A 57 8.09 -10.07 -0.89
CA LEU A 57 7.43 -8.77 -0.70
C LEU A 57 7.34 -7.98 -2.01
N TYR A 58 8.42 -7.95 -2.80
CA TYR A 58 8.37 -7.33 -4.14
C TYR A 58 7.42 -8.10 -5.07
N ALA A 59 7.41 -9.43 -5.02
CA ALA A 59 6.49 -10.24 -5.80
C ALA A 59 5.02 -10.00 -5.41
N LEU A 60 4.72 -9.78 -4.13
CA LEU A 60 3.38 -9.44 -3.64
C LEU A 60 2.89 -8.12 -4.23
N PHE A 61 3.71 -7.06 -4.17
CA PHE A 61 3.33 -5.77 -4.76
C PHE A 61 3.14 -5.88 -6.27
N MET A 62 4.00 -6.62 -6.96
CA MET A 62 3.83 -6.91 -8.38
C MET A 62 2.54 -7.68 -8.65
N ALA A 63 2.19 -8.66 -7.81
CA ALA A 63 0.95 -9.43 -7.94
C ALA A 63 -0.31 -8.57 -7.74
N LEU A 64 -0.26 -7.57 -6.86
CA LEU A 64 -1.34 -6.60 -6.67
C LEU A 64 -1.45 -5.63 -7.85
N LEU A 65 -0.32 -5.24 -8.44
CA LEU A 65 -0.28 -4.32 -9.59
C LEU A 65 -0.70 -4.99 -10.91
N LEU A 66 -0.37 -6.27 -11.09
CA LEU A 66 -0.52 -6.98 -12.37
C LEU A 66 -1.95 -6.99 -12.95
N PRO A 67 -3.04 -7.14 -12.17
CA PRO A 67 -4.41 -7.08 -12.68
C PRO A 67 -4.73 -5.76 -13.35
N ASP A 68 -4.24 -4.64 -12.80
CA ASP A 68 -4.48 -3.31 -13.34
C ASP A 68 -3.68 -3.06 -14.62
N LEU A 69 -2.44 -3.57 -14.69
CA LEU A 69 -1.64 -3.45 -15.92
C LEU A 69 -2.27 -4.15 -17.13
N LYS A 70 -3.09 -5.18 -16.90
CA LYS A 70 -3.83 -5.88 -17.98
C LYS A 70 -4.96 -5.06 -18.57
N LYS A 71 -5.39 -3.97 -17.92
CA LYS A 71 -6.48 -3.10 -18.38
C LYS A 71 -6.09 -2.21 -19.57
N GLY A 72 -4.80 -2.04 -19.84
CA GLY A 72 -4.31 -1.38 -21.05
C GLY A 72 -3.12 -0.44 -20.85
N MET A 73 -2.70 0.20 -21.93
CA MET A 73 -1.51 1.07 -21.97
C MET A 73 -1.51 2.22 -20.95
N PRO A 74 -2.63 2.91 -20.65
CA PRO A 74 -2.65 3.98 -19.65
C PRO A 74 -2.17 3.54 -18.26
N TRP A 75 -2.52 2.32 -17.83
CA TRP A 75 -2.11 1.75 -16.54
C TRP A 75 -0.62 1.44 -16.51
N ILE A 76 -0.10 0.89 -17.60
CA ILE A 76 1.33 0.60 -17.76
C ILE A 76 2.15 1.88 -17.76
N LEU A 77 1.73 2.90 -18.51
CA LEU A 77 2.41 4.20 -18.55
C LEU A 77 2.42 4.88 -17.18
N THR A 78 1.31 4.78 -16.43
CA THR A 78 1.22 5.30 -15.07
C THR A 78 2.24 4.62 -14.15
N ALA A 79 2.26 3.29 -14.12
CA ALA A 79 3.22 2.54 -13.30
C ALA A 79 4.68 2.78 -13.73
N ALA A 80 4.95 2.79 -15.04
CA ALA A 80 6.28 3.04 -15.59
C ALA A 80 6.78 4.45 -15.27
N SER A 81 5.89 5.44 -15.26
CA SER A 81 6.25 6.82 -14.90
C SER A 81 6.68 6.93 -13.44
N ALA A 82 5.92 6.31 -12.51
CA ALA A 82 6.29 6.28 -11.09
C ALA A 82 7.61 5.55 -10.88
N ALA A 83 7.80 4.39 -11.51
CA ALA A 83 9.06 3.64 -11.45
C ALA A 83 10.24 4.44 -12.00
N GLY A 84 10.05 5.14 -13.12
CA GLY A 84 11.06 6.00 -13.74
C GLY A 84 11.45 7.17 -12.85
N VAL A 85 10.47 7.88 -12.27
CA VAL A 85 10.73 8.99 -11.34
C VAL A 85 11.46 8.49 -10.09
N ASN A 86 11.04 7.37 -9.50
CA ASN A 86 11.72 6.81 -8.34
C ASN A 86 13.19 6.49 -8.65
N THR A 87 13.43 5.82 -9.78
CA THR A 87 14.77 5.42 -10.21
C THR A 87 15.66 6.64 -10.45
N LEU A 88 15.14 7.67 -11.10
CA LEU A 88 15.89 8.91 -11.34
C LEU A 88 16.21 9.65 -10.03
N LEU A 89 15.26 9.71 -9.10
CA LEU A 89 15.48 10.36 -7.81
C LEU A 89 16.49 9.59 -6.95
N GLU A 90 16.45 8.26 -6.93
CA GLU A 90 17.45 7.45 -6.21
C GLU A 90 18.86 7.56 -6.81
N LEU A 91 18.97 7.75 -8.13
CA LEU A 91 20.28 7.84 -8.80
C LEU A 91 20.89 9.25 -8.74
N PHE A 92 20.08 10.29 -8.89
CA PHE A 92 20.57 11.66 -9.11
C PHE A 92 20.29 12.62 -7.96
N SER A 93 19.39 12.28 -7.03
CA SER A 93 19.00 13.17 -5.95
C SER A 93 19.59 12.73 -4.61
N PRO A 94 20.05 13.66 -3.76
CA PRO A 94 20.47 13.34 -2.38
C PRO A 94 19.27 13.09 -1.44
N LEU A 95 18.05 12.98 -1.98
CA LEU A 95 16.86 12.66 -1.20
C LEU A 95 16.98 11.22 -0.70
N GLY A 96 16.69 11.00 0.60
CA GLY A 96 16.62 9.65 1.14
C GLY A 96 15.58 8.82 0.40
N SER A 97 15.80 7.51 0.30
CA SER A 97 14.96 6.56 -0.47
C SER A 97 13.46 6.70 -0.17
N GLY A 98 13.09 6.95 1.09
CA GLY A 98 11.71 7.19 1.48
C GLY A 98 11.07 8.41 0.80
N TRP A 99 11.80 9.53 0.67
CA TRP A 99 11.28 10.73 0.02
C TRP A 99 11.17 10.57 -1.49
N SER A 100 12.15 9.90 -2.11
CA SER A 100 12.11 9.54 -3.53
C SER A 100 10.86 8.71 -3.86
N PHE A 101 10.54 7.73 -3.01
CA PHE A 101 9.35 6.89 -3.16
C PHE A 101 8.04 7.69 -3.06
N VAL A 102 7.93 8.59 -2.08
CA VAL A 102 6.74 9.44 -1.92
C VAL A 102 6.51 10.32 -3.16
N ILE A 103 7.56 10.99 -3.64
CA ILE A 103 7.46 11.86 -4.82
C ILE A 103 7.10 11.04 -6.07
N ALA A 104 7.70 9.86 -6.22
CA ALA A 104 7.39 8.95 -7.32
C ALA A 104 5.92 8.54 -7.34
N MET A 105 5.36 8.14 -6.19
CA MET A 105 3.93 7.80 -6.09
C MET A 105 3.02 9.00 -6.42
N MET A 106 3.34 10.18 -5.91
CA MET A 106 2.59 11.40 -6.25
C MET A 106 2.60 11.69 -7.75
N SER A 107 3.77 11.57 -8.38
CA SER A 107 3.90 11.78 -9.84
C SER A 107 3.09 10.76 -10.65
N GLY A 108 3.12 9.49 -10.24
CA GLY A 108 2.33 8.42 -10.84
C GLY A 108 0.83 8.70 -10.72
N THR A 109 0.35 9.06 -9.53
CA THR A 109 -1.07 9.40 -9.32
C THR A 109 -1.52 10.56 -10.19
N ILE A 110 -0.71 11.62 -10.31
CA ILE A 110 -1.04 12.77 -11.15
C ILE A 110 -1.13 12.35 -12.63
N LEU A 111 -0.17 11.56 -13.13
CA LEU A 111 -0.23 11.08 -14.52
C LEU A 111 -1.39 10.11 -14.75
N GLY A 112 -1.63 9.21 -13.81
CA GLY A 112 -2.74 8.26 -13.87
C GLY A 112 -4.09 8.95 -13.95
N MET A 113 -4.28 10.05 -13.22
CA MET A 113 -5.48 10.88 -13.29
C MET A 113 -5.80 11.38 -14.71
N PHE A 114 -4.78 11.73 -15.49
CA PHE A 114 -4.98 12.23 -16.86
C PHE A 114 -5.09 11.11 -17.90
N LEU A 115 -4.37 10.00 -17.68
CA LEU A 115 -4.26 8.92 -18.66
C LEU A 115 -5.38 7.87 -18.54
N ILE A 116 -5.81 7.57 -17.32
CA ILE A 116 -6.81 6.54 -17.05
C ILE A 116 -8.20 7.19 -17.14
N PRO A 117 -9.04 6.80 -18.12
CA PRO A 117 -10.39 7.33 -18.21
C PRO A 117 -11.17 6.96 -16.95
N ALA A 118 -12.04 7.87 -16.50
CA ALA A 118 -12.95 7.64 -15.38
C ALA A 118 -14.05 6.64 -15.77
N THR A 119 -13.70 5.36 -15.89
CA THR A 119 -14.64 4.27 -16.22
C THR A 119 -14.56 3.12 -15.22
N VAL A 120 -14.26 3.39 -13.95
CA VAL A 120 -14.23 2.40 -12.88
C VAL A 120 -15.52 2.51 -12.06
N GLY A 121 -16.47 1.61 -12.33
CA GLY A 121 -17.59 1.25 -11.45
C GLY A 121 -18.48 2.39 -10.97
N THR A 122 -19.46 2.81 -11.78
CA THR A 122 -20.69 3.32 -11.18
C THR A 122 -21.30 2.19 -10.35
N ALA A 123 -21.71 2.49 -9.12
CA ALA A 123 -22.33 1.58 -8.16
C ALA A 123 -23.68 0.96 -8.60
N SER A 124 -23.91 0.79 -9.91
CA SER A 124 -25.09 0.20 -10.52
C SER A 124 -25.05 -1.33 -10.56
N ASP A 125 -23.86 -1.95 -10.46
CA ASP A 125 -23.72 -3.38 -10.76
C ASP A 125 -23.83 -4.29 -9.51
N GLU A 126 -23.93 -3.72 -8.31
CA GLU A 126 -24.12 -4.48 -7.06
C GLU A 126 -25.60 -4.63 -6.64
N VAL A 127 -26.53 -3.95 -7.32
CA VAL A 127 -27.97 -3.99 -6.96
C VAL A 127 -28.72 -5.10 -7.72
N GLU A 128 -28.10 -5.76 -8.70
CA GLU A 128 -28.79 -6.69 -9.62
C GLU A 128 -28.20 -8.12 -9.66
N ALA A 129 -27.47 -8.55 -8.62
CA ALA A 129 -26.98 -9.93 -8.47
C ALA A 129 -27.62 -10.65 -7.28
#